data_AF-A0AAU9WSK0-F1
#
_entry.id   AF-A0AAU9WSK0-F1
#
_cell.length_a   1.000
_cell.length_b   1.000
_cell.length_c   1.000
_cell.angle_alpha   90.00
_cell.angle_beta   90.00
_cell.angle_gamma   90.00
#
_symmetry.space_group_name_H-M   'P 1'
#
loop_
_entity.id
_entity.type
_entity.pdbx_description
1 polymer ?
#
loop_
_entity_poly.entity_id
_entity_poly.type
_entity_poly.pdbx_seq_one_letter_code
_entity_poly.pdbx_strand_id
1 'polypeptide(L)'
;MLRELRQKYPALNHSEFIVFVQNAYEAVRIGRKVEWTFLNASFYVFTILTTIGYGHMTPDTDLGQLMTVLYALVGIQLTMLALKTMGEIIANCIRLLILGIEKLSFRVKQVHRIRLKTFLGTCALMILFLVLRSLVEIYIEKWTFVRGIYAWFSIISTIGFGDYIPFQYIDQ
;
A
#
# COMPACT_ATOMS: atom_id res chain seq x y z
N MET A 1 3.08 -28.52 3.30
CA MET A 1 3.25 -28.05 4.70
C MET A 1 2.47 -28.86 5.75
N LEU A 2 1.16 -28.67 5.97
CA LEU A 2 0.45 -29.36 7.08
C LEU A 2 0.49 -30.90 6.98
N ARG A 3 0.37 -31.45 5.77
CA ARG A 3 0.49 -32.90 5.53
C ARG A 3 1.90 -33.41 5.81
N GLU A 4 2.93 -32.65 5.46
CA GLU A 4 4.34 -33.00 5.73
C GLU A 4 4.63 -32.94 7.23
N LEU A 5 4.14 -31.91 7.94
CA LEU A 5 4.23 -31.82 9.39
C LEU A 5 3.51 -32.98 10.06
N ARG A 6 2.32 -33.35 9.57
CA ARG A 6 1.57 -34.50 10.09
C ARG A 6 2.35 -35.81 9.91
N GLN A 7 3.02 -35.98 8.77
CA GLN A 7 3.85 -37.15 8.50
C GLN A 7 5.10 -37.18 9.40
N LYS A 8 5.66 -36.02 9.75
CA LYS A 8 6.83 -35.90 10.62
C LYS A 8 6.53 -36.15 12.10
N TYR A 9 5.29 -35.92 12.55
CA TYR A 9 4.84 -36.13 13.92
C TYR A 9 3.67 -37.14 14.00
N PRO A 10 3.87 -38.40 13.59
CA PRO A 10 2.81 -39.40 13.54
C PRO A 10 2.33 -39.85 14.93
N ALA A 11 3.16 -39.65 15.96
CA ALA A 11 2.86 -40.02 17.35
C ALA A 11 1.79 -39.14 18.01
N LEU A 12 1.49 -37.96 17.45
CA LEU A 12 0.45 -37.07 17.98
C LEU A 12 -0.92 -37.48 17.45
N ASN A 13 -1.92 -37.53 18.32
CA ASN A 13 -3.31 -37.65 17.89
C ASN A 13 -3.74 -36.42 17.06
N HIS A 14 -4.85 -36.50 16.32
CA HIS A 14 -5.25 -35.40 15.43
C HIS A 14 -5.50 -34.10 16.20
N SER A 15 -6.18 -34.17 17.35
CA SER A 15 -6.44 -33.00 18.21
C SER A 15 -5.14 -32.38 18.74
N GLU A 16 -4.25 -33.21 19.28
CA GLU A 16 -2.94 -32.79 19.82
C GLU A 16 -2.07 -32.14 18.74
N PHE A 17 -2.08 -32.68 17.53
CA PHE A 17 -1.35 -32.09 16.41
C PHE A 17 -1.88 -30.72 16.02
N ILE A 18 -3.21 -30.52 16.02
CA ILE A 18 -3.80 -29.20 15.73
C ILE A 18 -3.44 -28.20 16.83
N VAL A 19 -3.54 -28.58 18.10
CA VAL A 19 -3.15 -27.72 19.23
C VAL A 19 -1.65 -27.38 19.15
N PHE A 20 -0.80 -28.35 18.83
CA PHE A 20 0.63 -28.12 18.63
C PHE A 20 0.90 -27.10 17.52
N VAL A 21 0.29 -27.29 16.34
CA VAL A 21 0.44 -26.38 15.20
C VAL A 21 -0.07 -24.98 15.54
N GLN A 22 -1.18 -24.89 16.27
CA GLN A 22 -1.77 -23.61 16.66
C GLN A 22 -0.88 -22.87 17.68
N ASN A 23 -0.36 -23.57 18.68
CA ASN A 23 0.59 -22.98 19.64
C ASN A 23 1.88 -22.53 18.95
N ALA A 24 2.41 -23.33 18.02
CA ALA A 24 3.58 -22.95 17.22
C ALA A 24 3.29 -21.72 16.35
N TYR A 25 2.12 -21.66 15.73
CA TYR A 25 1.68 -20.49 14.96
C TYR A 25 1.58 -19.24 15.83
N GLU A 26 0.96 -19.33 17.01
CA GLU A 26 0.83 -18.21 17.95
C GLU A 26 2.19 -17.74 18.48
N ALA A 27 3.10 -18.66 18.82
CA ALA A 27 4.45 -18.30 19.25
C ALA A 27 5.22 -17.53 18.17
N VAL A 28 5.16 -18.00 16.91
CA VAL A 28 5.77 -17.30 15.76
C VAL A 28 5.10 -15.97 15.50
N ARG A 29 3.77 -15.90 15.60
CA ARG A 29 2.99 -14.66 15.42
C ARG A 29 3.38 -13.62 16.46
N ILE A 30 3.49 -13.99 17.73
CA ILE A 30 3.93 -13.10 18.81
C ILE A 30 5.37 -12.62 18.55
N GLY A 31 6.28 -13.53 18.19
CA GLY A 31 7.67 -13.18 17.87
C GLY A 31 7.84 -12.30 16.63
N ARG A 32 6.83 -12.19 15.77
CA ARG A 32 6.80 -11.32 14.58
C ARG A 32 5.95 -10.06 14.75
N LYS A 33 5.33 -9.84 15.93
CA LYS A 33 4.54 -8.62 16.15
C LYS A 33 5.44 -7.40 16.03
N VAL A 34 5.02 -6.44 15.20
CA VAL A 34 5.69 -5.15 15.05
C VAL A 34 5.44 -4.32 16.30
N GLU A 35 6.49 -3.73 16.88
CA GLU A 35 6.38 -2.92 18.08
C GLU A 35 5.72 -1.56 17.80
N TRP A 36 4.94 -1.07 18.77
CA TRP A 36 4.29 0.25 18.75
C TRP A 36 5.29 1.38 19.02
N THR A 37 6.16 1.65 18.06
CA THR A 37 6.97 2.88 18.02
C THR A 37 6.16 4.04 17.45
N PHE A 38 6.60 5.29 17.67
CA PHE A 38 5.92 6.46 17.10
C PHE A 38 5.83 6.40 15.56
N LEU A 39 6.89 5.94 14.89
CA LEU A 39 6.92 5.79 13.43
C LEU A 39 5.94 4.71 12.97
N ASN A 40 5.93 3.55 13.61
CA ASN A 40 5.00 2.46 13.27
C ASN A 40 3.54 2.84 13.56
N ALA A 41 3.28 3.56 14.65
CA ALA A 41 1.96 4.10 14.97
C ALA A 41 1.50 5.14 13.92
N SER A 42 2.41 6.02 13.47
CA SER A 42 2.12 6.99 12.41
C SER A 42 1.82 6.30 11.08
N PHE A 43 2.59 5.25 10.75
CA PHE A 43 2.34 4.43 9.57
C PHE A 43 1.01 3.69 9.65
N TYR A 44 0.68 3.10 10.79
CA TYR A 44 -0.63 2.50 11.06
C TYR A 44 -1.76 3.49 10.80
N VAL A 45 -1.68 4.68 11.40
CA VAL A 45 -2.66 5.77 11.21
C VAL A 45 -2.78 6.17 9.74
N PHE A 46 -1.66 6.31 9.03
CA PHE A 46 -1.64 6.61 7.60
C PHE A 46 -2.33 5.52 6.77
N THR A 47 -2.10 4.24 7.08
CA THR A 47 -2.73 3.11 6.36
C THR A 47 -4.24 3.04 6.58
N ILE A 48 -4.73 3.51 7.73
CA ILE A 48 -6.17 3.67 7.98
C ILE A 48 -6.74 4.80 7.12
N LEU A 49 -6.12 5.98 7.16
CA LEU A 49 -6.59 7.16 6.42
C LEU A 49 -6.67 6.94 4.91
N THR A 50 -5.68 6.23 4.38
CA THR A 50 -5.56 5.88 2.97
C THR A 50 -6.31 4.61 2.60
N THR A 51 -7.00 4.00 3.56
CA THR A 51 -7.75 2.75 3.40
C THR A 51 -6.93 1.59 2.83
N ILE A 52 -5.60 1.61 2.99
CA ILE A 52 -4.72 0.51 2.58
C ILE A 52 -4.88 -0.67 3.53
N GLY A 53 -4.81 -0.41 4.85
CA GLY A 53 -5.14 -1.40 5.88
C GLY A 53 -4.40 -2.74 5.81
N TYR A 54 -3.07 -2.75 5.73
CA TYR A 54 -2.27 -3.98 5.61
C TYR A 54 -2.51 -5.07 6.67
N GLY A 55 -3.01 -4.71 7.86
CA GLY A 55 -3.36 -5.66 8.92
C GLY A 55 -2.20 -6.32 9.67
N HIS A 56 -0.94 -6.03 9.30
CA HIS A 56 0.25 -6.52 10.03
C HIS A 56 0.39 -5.90 11.44
N MET A 57 -0.26 -4.77 11.68
CA MET A 57 -0.30 -4.05 12.95
C MET A 57 -1.74 -3.63 13.24
N THR A 58 -2.30 -4.08 14.36
CA THR A 58 -3.70 -3.78 14.76
C THR A 58 -3.80 -3.63 16.28
N PRO A 59 -4.74 -2.80 16.79
CA PRO A 59 -4.94 -2.63 18.21
C PRO A 59 -5.61 -3.88 18.81
N ASP A 60 -4.95 -4.45 19.83
CA ASP A 60 -5.47 -5.60 20.56
C ASP A 60 -6.49 -5.20 21.64
N THR A 61 -6.62 -3.92 21.99
CA THR A 61 -7.51 -3.43 23.06
C THR A 61 -8.82 -2.86 22.53
N ASP A 62 -9.91 -3.06 23.28
CA ASP A 62 -11.24 -2.53 22.96
C ASP A 62 -11.22 -1.00 22.76
N LEU A 63 -10.51 -0.30 23.65
CA LEU A 63 -10.35 1.15 23.54
C LEU A 63 -9.60 1.55 22.26
N GLY A 64 -8.50 0.87 21.93
CA GLY A 64 -7.74 1.15 20.72
C GLY A 64 -8.56 0.92 19.45
N GLN A 65 -9.34 -0.15 19.41
CA GLN A 65 -10.26 -0.44 18.30
C GLN A 65 -11.34 0.64 18.16
N LEU A 66 -11.96 1.08 19.27
CA LEU A 66 -12.94 2.16 19.27
C LEU A 66 -12.33 3.48 18.76
N MET A 67 -11.13 3.82 19.22
CA MET A 67 -10.41 5.02 18.76
C MET A 67 -10.11 4.95 17.25
N THR A 68 -9.71 3.80 16.74
CA THR A 68 -9.52 3.58 15.30
C THR A 68 -10.80 3.82 14.51
N VAL A 69 -11.95 3.33 14.99
CA VAL A 69 -13.25 3.56 14.33
C VAL A 69 -13.58 5.05 14.27
N LEU A 70 -13.48 5.76 15.40
CA LEU A 70 -13.76 7.20 15.46
C LEU A 70 -12.82 8.01 14.56
N TYR A 71 -11.54 7.65 14.55
CA TYR A 71 -10.53 8.29 13.72
C TYR A 71 -10.79 8.05 12.21
N ALA A 72 -11.10 6.81 11.82
CA ALA A 72 -11.41 6.46 10.43
C ALA A 72 -12.66 7.19 9.91
N LEU A 73 -13.69 7.35 10.75
CA LEU A 73 -14.96 7.99 10.40
C LEU A 73 -14.88 9.47 10.06
N VAL A 74 -13.81 10.16 10.45
CA VAL A 74 -13.56 11.56 10.08
C VAL A 74 -12.41 11.64 9.08
N GLY A 75 -11.37 10.84 9.33
CA GLY A 75 -10.14 10.86 8.56
C GLY A 75 -10.33 10.44 7.10
N ILE A 76 -11.11 9.39 6.82
CA ILE A 76 -11.31 8.90 5.45
C ILE A 76 -12.02 9.95 4.58
N GLN A 77 -12.98 10.69 5.13
CA GLN A 77 -13.74 11.74 4.45
C GLN A 77 -12.83 12.91 4.09
N LEU A 78 -11.98 13.33 5.03
CA LEU A 78 -10.98 14.37 4.79
C LEU A 78 -9.95 13.92 3.74
N THR A 79 -9.48 12.67 3.82
CA THR A 79 -8.55 12.10 2.83
C THR A 79 -9.18 12.02 1.45
N MET A 80 -10.43 11.59 1.32
CA MET A 80 -11.14 11.55 0.03
C MET A 80 -11.27 12.94 -0.60
N LEU A 81 -11.57 13.97 0.20
CA LEU A 81 -11.61 15.35 -0.28
C LEU A 81 -10.23 15.84 -0.73
N ALA A 82 -9.20 15.57 0.06
CA ALA A 82 -7.83 15.91 -0.29
C ALA A 82 -7.39 15.22 -1.59
N LEU A 83 -7.68 13.92 -1.75
CA LEU A 83 -7.38 13.15 -2.95
C LEU A 83 -8.06 13.72 -4.20
N LYS A 84 -9.34 14.12 -4.08
CA LYS A 84 -10.06 14.78 -5.18
C LYS A 84 -9.34 16.07 -5.61
N THR A 85 -9.03 16.95 -4.65
CA THR A 85 -8.36 18.22 -4.94
C THR A 85 -6.96 18.01 -5.52
N MET A 86 -6.19 17.06 -4.98
CA MET A 86 -4.88 16.69 -5.53
C MET A 86 -4.98 16.19 -6.97
N GLY A 87 -5.95 15.32 -7.27
CA GLY A 87 -6.20 14.83 -8.63
C GLY A 87 -6.53 15.93 -9.62
N GLU A 88 -7.35 16.91 -9.20
CA GLU A 88 -7.67 18.10 -10.01
C GLU A 88 -6.44 18.98 -10.28
N ILE A 89 -5.59 19.19 -9.27
CA ILE A 89 -4.34 19.95 -9.42
C ILE A 89 -3.41 19.23 -10.40
N ILE A 90 -3.20 17.92 -10.26
CA ILE A 90 -2.36 17.12 -11.17
C ILE A 90 -2.88 17.21 -12.60
N ALA A 91 -4.18 17.00 -12.82
CA ALA A 91 -4.80 17.08 -14.13
C ALA A 91 -4.65 18.49 -14.76
N ASN A 92 -4.79 19.54 -13.95
CA ASN A 92 -4.58 20.92 -14.41
C ASN A 92 -3.12 21.19 -14.77
N CYS A 93 -2.17 20.72 -13.98
CA CYS A 93 -0.74 20.82 -14.30
C CYS A 93 -0.42 20.14 -15.64
N ILE A 94 -0.88 18.90 -15.84
CA ILE A 94 -0.71 18.17 -17.10
C ILE A 94 -1.36 18.92 -18.27
N ARG A 95 -2.58 19.44 -18.08
CA ARG A 95 -3.27 20.23 -19.09
C ARG A 95 -2.47 21.48 -19.48
N LEU A 96 -1.91 22.20 -18.51
CA LEU A 96 -1.08 23.39 -18.76
C LEU A 96 0.22 23.03 -19.50
N LEU A 97 0.86 21.91 -19.14
CA LEU A 97 2.04 21.40 -19.84
C LEU A 97 1.72 21.07 -21.31
N ILE A 98 0.64 20.33 -21.57
CA ILE A 98 0.20 20.00 -22.94
C ILE A 98 -0.05 21.27 -23.74
N LEU A 99 -0.76 22.25 -23.16
CA LEU A 99 -1.03 23.53 -23.82
C LEU A 99 0.26 24.30 -24.12
N GLY A 100 1.21 24.33 -23.19
CA GLY A 100 2.50 24.99 -23.36
C GLY A 100 3.31 24.36 -24.48
N ILE A 101 3.45 23.03 -24.46
CA ILE A 101 4.19 22.26 -25.47
C ILE A 101 3.56 22.44 -26.84
N GLU A 102 2.23 22.32 -26.99
CA GLU A 102 1.61 22.40 -28.32
C GLU A 102 1.61 23.81 -28.91
N LYS A 103 1.45 24.84 -28.07
CA LYS A 103 1.57 26.23 -28.53
C LYS A 103 3.01 26.56 -28.94
N LEU A 104 4.00 26.09 -28.19
CA LEU A 104 5.41 26.36 -28.47
C LEU A 104 5.91 25.55 -29.68
N SER A 105 5.63 24.25 -29.70
CA SER A 105 6.24 23.31 -30.65
C SER A 105 5.56 23.34 -32.03
N PHE A 106 4.26 23.59 -32.10
CA PHE A 106 3.48 23.46 -33.34
C PHE A 106 2.81 24.77 -33.79
N ARG A 107 2.98 25.88 -33.04
CA ARG A 107 2.31 27.18 -33.27
C ARG A 107 0.80 27.04 -33.58
N VAL A 108 0.15 26.03 -33.01
CA VAL A 108 -1.25 25.73 -33.32
C VAL A 108 -2.15 26.78 -32.65
N LYS A 109 -3.08 27.37 -33.41
CA LYS A 109 -4.04 28.34 -32.88
C LYS A 109 -5.07 27.70 -31.93
N GLN A 110 -5.44 26.43 -32.13
CA GLN A 110 -6.36 25.70 -31.26
C GLN A 110 -5.98 24.24 -31.05
N VAL A 111 -5.90 23.84 -29.78
CA VAL A 111 -5.63 22.46 -29.37
C VAL A 111 -6.92 21.64 -29.38
N HIS A 112 -6.98 20.64 -30.26
CA HIS A 112 -8.12 19.71 -30.32
C HIS A 112 -7.94 18.54 -29.33
N ARG A 113 -9.05 18.03 -28.80
CA ARG A 113 -9.13 16.83 -27.92
C ARG A 113 -8.32 16.91 -26.61
N ILE A 114 -8.21 18.10 -25.99
CA ILE A 114 -7.42 18.31 -24.76
C ILE A 114 -7.79 17.39 -23.59
N ARG A 115 -9.08 17.05 -23.43
CA ARG A 115 -9.55 16.15 -22.36
C ARG A 115 -8.94 14.76 -22.47
N LEU A 116 -8.93 14.20 -23.69
CA LEU A 116 -8.33 12.89 -23.96
C LEU A 116 -6.81 12.92 -23.74
N LYS A 117 -6.12 13.96 -24.21
CA LYS A 117 -4.67 14.11 -24.00
C LYS A 117 -4.32 14.24 -22.53
N THR A 118 -5.12 14.97 -21.75
CA THR A 118 -4.93 15.11 -20.30
C THR A 118 -5.14 13.76 -19.60
N PHE A 119 -6.18 13.02 -19.96
CA PHE A 119 -6.45 11.68 -19.43
C PHE A 119 -5.31 10.70 -19.74
N LEU A 120 -4.85 10.64 -20.99
CA LEU A 120 -3.70 9.82 -21.37
C LEU A 120 -2.42 10.26 -20.65
N GLY A 121 -2.23 11.57 -20.48
CA GLY A 121 -1.13 12.13 -19.68
C GLY A 121 -1.17 11.69 -18.22
N THR A 122 -2.35 11.68 -17.59
CA THR A 122 -2.50 11.16 -16.21
C THR A 122 -2.21 9.67 -16.12
N CYS A 123 -2.66 8.86 -17.08
CA CYS A 123 -2.36 7.42 -17.11
C CYS A 123 -0.84 7.18 -17.31
N ALA A 124 -0.21 7.92 -18.23
CA ALA A 124 1.23 7.82 -18.45
C ALA A 124 2.03 8.23 -17.21
N LEU A 125 1.62 9.29 -16.52
CA LEU A 125 2.23 9.72 -15.26
C LEU A 125 2.10 8.64 -14.17
N MET A 126 0.95 7.98 -14.07
CA MET A 126 0.74 6.89 -13.11
C MET A 126 1.66 5.69 -13.41
N ILE A 127 1.78 5.29 -14.67
CA ILE A 127 2.70 4.21 -15.08
C ILE A 127 4.15 4.60 -14.79
N LEU A 128 4.55 5.83 -15.13
CA LEU A 128 5.88 6.34 -14.84
C LEU A 128 6.17 6.32 -13.34
N PHE A 129 5.24 6.76 -12.51
CA PHE A 129 5.37 6.71 -11.05
C PHE A 129 5.60 5.28 -10.56
N LEU A 130 4.82 4.29 -11.03
CA LEU A 130 4.99 2.89 -10.65
C LEU A 130 6.35 2.32 -11.06
N VAL A 131 6.83 2.65 -12.26
CA VAL A 131 8.16 2.23 -12.73
C VAL A 131 9.26 2.85 -11.88
N LEU A 132 9.20 4.18 -11.64
CA LEU A 132 10.18 4.89 -10.84
C LEU A 132 10.23 4.38 -9.41
N ARG A 133 9.07 4.16 -8.78
CA ARG A 133 8.99 3.53 -7.46
C ARG A 133 9.65 2.15 -7.50
N SER A 134 9.22 1.25 -8.38
CA SER A 134 9.81 -0.09 -8.47
C SER A 134 11.35 -0.09 -8.60
N LEU A 135 11.92 0.86 -9.35
CA LEU A 135 13.37 1.02 -9.46
C LEU A 135 14.03 1.39 -8.12
N VAL A 136 13.40 2.23 -7.30
CA VAL A 136 13.88 2.60 -5.96
C VAL A 136 13.87 1.39 -5.02
N GLU A 137 12.80 0.58 -5.03
CA GLU A 137 12.66 -0.58 -4.16
C GLU A 137 13.64 -1.72 -4.46
N ILE A 138 14.19 -1.78 -5.67
CA ILE A 138 15.31 -2.70 -5.96
C ILE A 138 16.51 -2.38 -5.06
N TYR A 139 16.77 -1.10 -4.79
CA TYR A 139 17.91 -0.68 -3.96
C TYR A 139 17.60 -0.72 -2.46
N ILE A 140 16.39 -0.28 -2.07
CA ILE A 140 16.01 -0.19 -0.65
C ILE A 140 15.68 -1.58 -0.09
N GLU A 141 14.79 -2.30 -0.76
CA GLU A 141 14.19 -3.54 -0.22
C GLU A 141 14.80 -4.80 -0.83
N LYS A 142 15.72 -4.65 -1.79
CA LYS A 142 16.30 -5.76 -2.58
C LYS A 142 15.24 -6.62 -3.27
N TRP A 143 14.09 -6.02 -3.59
CA TRP A 143 13.02 -6.69 -4.33
C TRP A 143 13.33 -6.77 -5.82
N THR A 144 12.70 -7.71 -6.52
CA THR A 144 12.74 -7.71 -7.98
C THR A 144 11.85 -6.59 -8.52
N PHE A 145 12.14 -6.10 -9.73
CA PHE A 145 11.32 -5.07 -10.39
C PHE A 145 9.82 -5.42 -10.46
N VAL A 146 9.49 -6.70 -10.70
CA VAL A 146 8.10 -7.16 -10.74
C VAL A 146 7.44 -7.05 -9.36
N ARG A 147 8.15 -7.44 -8.30
CA ARG A 147 7.67 -7.31 -6.91
C ARG A 147 7.49 -5.84 -6.52
N GLY A 148 8.40 -4.97 -6.93
CA GLY A 148 8.28 -3.53 -6.74
C GLY A 148 7.01 -2.97 -7.39
N ILE A 149 6.74 -3.28 -8.66
CA ILE A 149 5.50 -2.86 -9.33
C ILE A 149 4.27 -3.42 -8.61
N TYR A 150 4.27 -4.71 -8.29
CA TYR A 150 3.15 -5.38 -7.62
C TYR A 150 2.84 -4.74 -6.27
N ALA A 151 3.86 -4.52 -5.43
CA ALA A 151 3.71 -3.89 -4.14
C ALA A 151 3.15 -2.46 -4.27
N TRP A 152 3.77 -1.63 -5.11
CA TRP A 152 3.31 -0.25 -5.29
C TRP A 152 1.92 -0.14 -5.91
N PHE A 153 1.58 -1.03 -6.83
CA PHE A 153 0.22 -1.10 -7.36
C PHE A 153 -0.78 -1.43 -6.25
N SER A 154 -0.52 -2.46 -5.44
CA SER A 154 -1.39 -2.84 -4.31
C SER A 154 -1.56 -1.70 -3.29
N ILE A 155 -0.51 -0.90 -3.09
CA ILE A 155 -0.51 0.27 -2.19
C ILE A 155 -1.36 1.41 -2.75
N ILE A 156 -1.08 1.87 -3.97
CA ILE A 156 -1.77 3.05 -4.54
C ILE A 156 -3.23 2.77 -4.90
N SER A 157 -3.55 1.51 -5.19
CA SER A 157 -4.93 1.05 -5.41
C SER A 157 -5.67 0.72 -4.12
N THR A 158 -5.02 0.92 -2.97
CA THR A 158 -5.56 0.67 -1.63
C THR A 158 -6.05 -0.77 -1.43
N ILE A 159 -5.46 -1.74 -2.14
CA ILE A 159 -5.75 -3.17 -1.94
C ILE A 159 -5.04 -3.67 -0.68
N GLY A 160 -3.76 -3.30 -0.51
CA GLY A 160 -3.02 -3.50 0.74
C GLY A 160 -2.89 -4.95 1.19
N PHE A 161 -2.47 -5.88 0.31
CA PHE A 161 -2.36 -7.31 0.66
C PHE A 161 -1.47 -7.62 1.87
N GLY A 162 -0.46 -6.78 2.13
CA GLY A 162 0.42 -6.91 3.31
C GLY A 162 1.51 -7.97 3.17
N ASP A 163 1.65 -8.60 2.00
CA ASP A 163 2.73 -9.51 1.66
C ASP A 163 4.04 -8.79 1.32
N TYR A 164 3.95 -7.54 0.82
CA TYR A 164 5.07 -6.62 0.63
C TYR A 164 4.75 -5.26 1.24
N ILE A 165 5.39 -4.96 2.37
CA ILE A 165 5.23 -3.71 3.11
C ILE A 165 6.59 -2.99 3.09
N PRO A 166 6.67 -1.82 2.43
CA PRO A 166 7.89 -1.02 2.42
C PRO A 166 8.28 -0.58 3.84
N PHE A 167 9.57 -0.42 4.10
CA PHE A 167 10.17 0.08 5.34
C PHE A 167 10.01 -0.84 6.57
N GLN A 168 9.41 -2.02 6.44
CA GLN A 168 9.24 -2.95 7.57
C GLN A 168 10.55 -3.66 7.98
N TYR A 169 11.51 -3.80 7.06
CA TYR A 169 12.77 -4.51 7.30
C TYR A 169 13.93 -3.63 7.80
N ILE A 170 13.71 -2.32 7.94
CA ILE A 170 14.80 -1.39 8.32
C ILE A 170 15.10 -1.45 9.83
N ASP A 171 14.21 -2.06 10.62
CA ASP A 171 14.33 -2.14 12.09
C ASP A 171 14.66 -3.57 12.61
N GLN A 172 15.26 -4.45 11.80
CA GLN A 172 15.82 -5.75 12.24
C GLN A 172 17.31 -5.89 11.95
#